data_AF-A0A6F9BUA6-F1
#
_entry.id   AF-A0A6F9BUA6-F1
#
_cell.length_a   1.000
_cell.length_b   1.000
_cell.length_c   1.000
_cell.angle_alpha   90.00
_cell.angle_beta   90.00
_cell.angle_gamma   90.00
#
_symmetry.space_group_name_H-M   'P 1'
#
loop_
_entity.id
_entity.type
_entity.pdbx_description
1 polymer ?
#
loop_
_entity_poly.entity_id
_entity_poly.type
_entity_poly.pdbx_seq_one_letter_code
_entity_poly.pdbx_strand_id
1 'polypeptide(L)'
;DTMPLSSAIFKSEQRNPVPQCPPRLDVQTIVAVLWSRMPNTFLTVETARVSERHGWVVQCLDILELSENEGLRKFHYHTLKLYCALCALGNTRVAHALCSHLDQSQLLYTIDNQYLSGMLREGFYNVLMSIHLETAKEARLMMNNEFIIPVTDETRSIKLFPDESKRHSLPGVGLSTSLKPRLNFSPLSFITTKKQQRLHSPQIPLGILKEKAISMLTEAVQGGGSHIRDPVGGSVEYQFVPILKLIGTLLIMGVLTSEEPNVFGEPEEEEAKVEEVEAAAGGGEKEEVSSNEVKAVEAGEEETKEVKPPVKGLLEKTLPESVKRQMCELLHYFCDCELKQRIEAIVSFSDSFVSKLQYNQKFRYNELMLALNMSAAVTAKKTKEFRSPPQEQEEEGEQDTSVKGRLLAMLYKVKGPPKKVEEEPTEQEQAPPSKILTVPLSLCEPR
;
A
#
# COMPACT_ATOMS: atom_id res chain seq x y z
N ASP A 1 -39.88 34.98 41.38
CA ASP A 1 -39.30 33.76 40.80
C ASP A 1 -38.47 34.08 39.56
N THR A 2 -37.16 34.24 39.75
CA THR A 2 -36.20 34.47 38.64
C THR A 2 -35.34 33.23 38.49
N MET A 3 -35.20 32.71 37.27
CA MET A 3 -34.31 31.58 37.00
C MET A 3 -32.83 31.96 37.15
N PRO A 4 -31.97 31.04 37.60
CA PRO A 4 -30.54 31.29 37.79
C PRO A 4 -29.80 31.45 36.45
N LEU A 5 -28.66 32.15 36.45
CA LEU A 5 -27.84 32.34 35.24
C LEU A 5 -27.31 30.99 34.68
N SER A 6 -27.01 30.04 35.56
CA SER A 6 -26.54 28.70 35.19
C SER A 6 -27.55 27.94 34.33
N SER A 7 -28.86 28.08 34.59
CA SER A 7 -29.90 27.41 33.79
C SER A 7 -30.01 27.96 32.36
N ALA A 8 -29.51 29.17 32.09
CA ALA A 8 -29.47 29.72 30.74
C ALA A 8 -28.29 29.20 29.91
N ILE A 9 -27.16 28.89 30.54
CA ILE A 9 -25.90 28.54 29.86
C ILE A 9 -25.78 27.02 29.67
N PHE A 10 -26.20 26.23 30.66
CA PHE A 10 -26.03 24.77 30.64
C PHE A 10 -27.35 24.08 30.28
N LYS A 11 -27.37 23.39 29.12
CA LYS A 11 -28.56 22.62 28.67
C LYS A 11 -29.02 21.57 29.69
N SER A 12 -28.09 21.03 30.49
CA SER A 12 -28.40 20.07 31.57
C SER A 12 -29.19 20.69 32.74
N GLU A 13 -29.06 22.00 32.97
CA GLU A 13 -29.64 22.71 34.11
C GLU A 13 -30.80 23.62 33.71
N GLN A 14 -31.27 23.52 32.46
CA GLN A 14 -32.29 24.41 31.90
C GLN A 14 -33.62 24.41 32.67
N ARG A 15 -33.93 23.32 33.38
CA ARG A 15 -35.12 23.20 34.24
C ARG A 15 -34.82 23.33 35.73
N ASN A 16 -33.55 23.52 36.10
CA ASN A 16 -33.14 23.56 37.50
C ASN A 16 -33.37 24.97 38.08
N PRO A 17 -34.25 25.13 39.08
CA PRO A 17 -34.46 26.44 39.72
C PRO A 17 -33.35 26.81 40.71
N VAL A 18 -32.45 25.88 41.05
CA VAL A 18 -31.37 26.11 42.02
C VAL A 18 -30.12 26.61 41.31
N PRO A 19 -29.50 27.73 41.76
CA PRO A 19 -28.26 28.21 41.20
C PRO A 19 -27.11 27.24 41.45
N GLN A 20 -26.48 26.79 40.37
CA GLN A 20 -25.25 26.00 40.37
C GLN A 20 -24.07 26.87 39.95
N CYS A 21 -22.90 26.61 40.54
CA CYS A 21 -21.62 27.22 40.15
C CYS A 21 -20.73 26.14 39.52
N PRO A 22 -20.88 25.87 38.22
CA PRO A 22 -20.11 24.82 37.56
C PRO A 22 -18.63 25.22 37.45
N PRO A 23 -17.70 24.26 37.60
CA PRO A 23 -16.26 24.51 37.60
C PRO A 23 -15.69 24.97 36.24
N ARG A 24 -16.54 25.09 35.20
CA ARG A 24 -16.18 25.64 33.89
C ARG A 24 -16.32 27.17 33.84
N LEU A 25 -16.92 27.78 34.87
CA LEU A 25 -17.06 29.22 34.97
C LEU A 25 -15.77 29.82 35.54
N ASP A 26 -14.91 30.29 34.63
CA ASP A 26 -13.67 30.97 34.96
C ASP A 26 -13.76 32.46 34.64
N VAL A 27 -13.22 33.30 35.53
CA VAL A 27 -13.08 34.73 35.29
C VAL A 27 -11.87 34.93 34.39
N GLN A 28 -12.11 35.31 33.13
CA GLN A 28 -11.04 35.60 32.18
C GLN A 28 -10.63 37.08 32.25
N THR A 29 -9.32 37.32 32.35
CA THR A 29 -8.74 38.67 32.30
C THR A 29 -8.20 38.92 30.90
N ILE A 30 -8.54 40.06 30.30
CA ILE A 30 -8.03 40.43 28.97
C ILE A 30 -6.55 40.81 29.10
N VAL A 31 -5.70 40.12 28.35
CA VAL A 31 -4.28 40.45 28.23
C VAL A 31 -4.08 41.28 26.97
N ALA A 32 -3.33 42.39 27.08
CA ALA A 32 -3.15 43.35 25.98
C ALA A 32 -2.26 42.82 24.83
N VAL A 33 -1.52 41.74 25.06
CA VAL A 33 -0.61 41.13 24.09
C VAL A 33 -0.94 39.65 23.97
N LEU A 34 -1.11 39.18 22.74
CA LEU A 34 -1.30 37.79 22.37
C LEU A 34 -0.29 37.44 21.27
N TRP A 35 0.25 36.23 21.36
CA TRP A 35 1.07 35.66 20.29
C TRP A 35 0.15 35.06 19.24
N SER A 36 0.49 35.27 17.97
CA SER A 36 -0.19 34.66 16.84
C SER A 36 0.88 34.08 15.93
N ARG A 37 0.61 32.89 15.39
CA ARG A 37 1.49 32.29 14.37
C ARG A 37 1.50 33.17 13.12
N MET A 38 2.69 33.37 12.55
CA MET A 38 2.86 34.01 11.25
C MET A 38 2.60 32.97 10.13
N PRO A 39 1.69 33.24 9.15
CA PRO A 39 1.47 32.34 8.03
C PRO A 39 2.73 32.13 7.19
N ASN A 40 2.92 30.93 6.66
CA ASN A 40 4.09 30.61 5.83
C ASN A 40 4.00 31.24 4.43
N THR A 41 2.79 31.41 3.90
CA THR A 41 2.51 32.06 2.62
C THR A 41 1.54 33.20 2.83
N PHE A 42 1.89 34.38 2.32
CA PHE A 42 1.02 35.54 2.32
C PHE A 42 0.30 35.62 0.97
N LEU A 43 -0.96 36.05 0.99
CA LEU A 43 -1.65 36.42 -0.24
C LEU A 43 -0.89 37.58 -0.88
N THR A 44 -0.47 37.41 -2.14
CA THR A 44 0.06 38.50 -2.95
C THR A 44 -1.11 39.43 -3.29
N VAL A 45 -1.29 40.48 -2.50
CA VAL A 45 -2.36 41.45 -2.71
C VAL A 45 -1.94 42.41 -3.82
N GLU A 46 -2.57 42.30 -4.99
CA GLU A 46 -2.65 43.42 -5.93
C GLU A 46 -3.60 44.46 -5.34
N THR A 47 -3.10 45.67 -5.08
CA THR A 47 -3.82 46.67 -4.31
C THR A 47 -4.81 47.45 -5.19
N ALA A 48 -6.11 47.17 -5.02
CA ALA A 48 -7.19 48.09 -5.36
C ALA A 48 -8.01 48.40 -4.08
N ARG A 49 -7.98 49.67 -3.66
CA ARG A 49 -8.58 50.16 -2.41
C ARG A 49 -10.11 50.29 -2.54
N VAL A 50 -10.91 49.56 -1.74
CA VAL A 50 -12.39 49.56 -1.87
C VAL A 50 -13.18 50.12 -0.67
N SER A 51 -12.77 50.08 0.61
CA SER A 51 -13.48 50.82 1.70
C SER A 51 -12.84 50.67 3.09
N GLU A 52 -13.05 51.65 3.99
CA GLU A 52 -12.52 51.76 5.37
C GLU A 52 -13.53 51.47 6.52
N ARG A 53 -14.75 50.99 6.25
CA ARG A 53 -15.83 51.01 7.27
C ARG A 53 -16.46 49.69 7.69
N HIS A 54 -15.66 48.69 8.08
CA HIS A 54 -16.15 47.59 8.94
C HIS A 54 -15.04 47.13 9.91
N GLY A 55 -15.39 46.98 11.19
CA GLY A 55 -14.52 46.37 12.19
C GLY A 55 -14.37 44.87 11.96
N TRP A 56 -13.30 44.28 12.50
CA TRP A 56 -13.01 42.85 12.40
C TRP A 56 -13.02 42.23 13.80
N VAL A 57 -13.90 41.26 14.04
CA VAL A 57 -13.72 40.28 15.12
C VAL A 57 -14.05 38.91 14.55
N VAL A 58 -13.01 38.17 14.20
CA VAL A 58 -13.09 36.75 13.89
C VAL A 58 -11.93 36.10 14.65
N GLN A 59 -12.23 35.47 15.80
CA GLN A 59 -11.31 34.55 16.43
C GLN A 59 -11.41 33.21 15.70
N CYS A 60 -10.65 33.07 14.62
CA CYS A 60 -10.36 31.77 14.02
C CYS A 60 -8.90 31.46 14.36
N LEU A 61 -8.67 30.46 15.22
CA LEU A 61 -7.34 29.91 15.39
C LEU A 61 -7.00 29.06 14.16
N ASP A 62 -5.77 29.20 13.67
CA ASP A 62 -5.25 28.32 12.63
C ASP A 62 -4.96 26.93 13.24
N ILE A 63 -5.18 25.86 12.49
CA ILE A 63 -4.89 24.49 12.93
C ILE A 63 -3.40 24.32 13.26
N LEU A 64 -2.53 25.10 12.62
CA LEU A 64 -1.09 25.11 12.89
C LEU A 64 -0.73 25.79 14.22
N GLU A 65 -1.56 26.71 14.72
CA GLU A 65 -1.40 27.39 16.01
C GLU A 65 -1.64 26.42 17.19
N LEU A 66 -2.42 25.35 16.98
CA LEU A 66 -2.59 24.27 17.96
C LEU A 66 -1.27 23.58 18.31
N SER A 67 -0.21 23.73 17.50
CA SER A 67 1.11 23.21 17.87
C SER A 67 1.65 23.83 19.16
N GLU A 68 1.34 25.10 19.44
CA GLU A 68 1.78 25.84 20.62
C GLU A 68 0.86 25.61 21.84
N ASN A 69 -0.43 25.37 21.61
CA ASN A 69 -1.40 25.09 22.67
C ASN A 69 -1.61 23.58 22.89
N GLU A 70 -0.83 23.00 23.80
CA GLU A 70 -0.89 21.56 24.07
C GLU A 70 -2.26 21.06 24.56
N GLY A 71 -2.99 21.87 25.34
CA GLY A 71 -4.28 21.49 25.90
C GLY A 71 -5.33 21.32 24.82
N LEU A 72 -5.43 22.30 23.92
CA LEU A 72 -6.34 22.25 22.77
C LEU A 72 -5.90 21.18 21.76
N ARG A 73 -4.59 21.00 21.53
CA ARG A 73 -4.05 19.93 20.67
C ARG A 73 -4.47 18.54 21.14
N LYS A 74 -4.30 18.25 22.43
CA LYS A 74 -4.71 16.97 23.04
C LYS A 74 -6.22 16.78 22.95
N PHE A 75 -7.00 17.82 23.27
CA PHE A 75 -8.46 17.77 23.16
C PHE A 75 -8.92 17.46 21.73
N HIS A 76 -8.34 18.13 20.73
CA HIS A 76 -8.68 17.88 19.33
C HIS A 76 -8.27 16.49 18.86
N TYR A 77 -7.07 16.02 19.23
CA TYR A 77 -6.63 14.65 18.95
C TYR A 77 -7.59 13.59 19.54
N HIS A 78 -8.05 13.77 20.77
CA HIS A 78 -9.05 12.88 21.37
C HIS A 78 -10.42 12.98 20.68
N THR A 79 -10.76 14.14 20.14
CA THR A 79 -11.99 14.32 19.33
C THR A 79 -11.89 13.53 18.02
N LEU A 80 -10.73 13.56 17.35
CA LEU A 80 -10.48 12.74 16.15
C LEU A 80 -10.53 11.24 16.49
N LYS A 81 -9.97 10.81 17.63
CA LYS A 81 -10.10 9.43 18.11
C LYS A 81 -11.55 9.03 18.35
N LEU A 82 -12.37 9.93 18.92
CA LEU A 82 -13.79 9.69 19.10
C LEU A 82 -14.50 9.49 17.74
N TYR A 83 -14.17 10.31 16.73
CA TYR A 83 -14.71 10.14 15.38
C TYR A 83 -14.38 8.77 14.79
N CYS A 84 -13.12 8.31 14.94
CA CYS A 84 -12.75 6.95 14.53
C CYS A 84 -13.56 5.88 15.27
N ALA A 85 -13.73 6.03 16.58
CA ALA A 85 -14.46 5.06 17.41
C ALA A 85 -15.96 4.99 17.04
N LEU A 86 -16.57 6.11 16.66
CA LEU A 86 -17.97 6.16 16.23
C LEU A 86 -18.21 5.45 14.89
N CYS A 87 -17.21 5.46 14.01
CA CYS A 87 -17.23 4.82 12.69
C CYS A 87 -16.76 3.37 12.69
N ALA A 88 -16.26 2.86 13.81
CA ALA A 88 -15.73 1.50 13.91
C ALA A 88 -16.77 0.43 13.52
N LEU A 89 -16.28 -0.71 13.02
CA LEU A 89 -17.08 -1.91 12.71
C LEU A 89 -18.19 -1.68 11.66
N GLY A 90 -17.92 -0.83 10.66
CA GLY A 90 -18.81 -0.67 9.51
C GLY A 90 -20.04 0.19 9.76
N ASN A 91 -19.98 1.15 10.71
CA ASN A 91 -21.06 2.10 10.93
C ASN A 91 -21.10 3.22 9.86
N THR A 92 -21.54 2.87 8.65
CA THR A 92 -21.55 3.78 7.50
C THR A 92 -22.52 4.96 7.68
N ARG A 93 -23.57 4.82 8.50
CA ARG A 93 -24.52 5.91 8.78
C ARG A 93 -23.85 7.07 9.50
N VAL A 94 -23.01 6.78 10.50
CA VAL A 94 -22.27 7.80 11.23
C VAL A 94 -21.15 8.35 10.36
N ALA A 95 -20.50 7.53 9.53
CA ALA A 95 -19.51 8.00 8.56
C ALA A 95 -20.08 9.11 7.65
N HIS A 96 -21.29 8.91 7.10
CA HIS A 96 -21.98 9.96 6.31
C HIS A 96 -22.31 11.22 7.10
N ALA A 97 -22.69 11.09 8.38
CA ALA A 97 -22.93 12.25 9.24
C ALA A 97 -21.63 12.98 9.59
N LEU A 98 -20.52 12.28 9.79
CA LEU A 98 -19.23 12.91 10.05
C LEU A 98 -18.69 13.67 8.83
N CYS A 99 -19.05 13.25 7.62
CA CYS A 99 -18.71 14.01 6.42
C CYS A 99 -19.37 15.40 6.36
N SER A 100 -20.37 15.73 7.19
CA SER A 100 -20.84 17.13 7.31
C SER A 100 -19.98 17.98 8.24
N HIS A 101 -19.20 17.33 9.11
CA HIS A 101 -18.29 17.99 10.04
C HIS A 101 -16.86 18.08 9.49
N LEU A 102 -16.46 17.09 8.69
CA LEU A 102 -15.16 17.00 8.05
C LEU A 102 -15.33 16.83 6.54
N ASP A 103 -15.00 17.88 5.81
CA ASP A 103 -15.12 17.87 4.36
C ASP A 103 -13.95 17.11 3.71
N GLN A 104 -14.22 16.54 2.54
CA GLN A 104 -13.23 15.83 1.75
C GLN A 104 -12.01 16.70 1.39
N SER A 105 -12.22 17.99 1.08
CA SER A 105 -11.15 18.94 0.75
C SER A 105 -10.26 19.22 1.96
N GLN A 106 -10.84 19.29 3.17
CA GLN A 106 -10.09 19.47 4.41
C GLN A 106 -9.17 18.28 4.67
N LEU A 107 -9.68 17.06 4.51
CA LEU A 107 -8.87 15.85 4.64
C LEU A 107 -7.72 15.83 3.63
N LEU A 108 -8.00 16.13 2.36
CA LEU A 108 -6.97 16.18 1.32
C LEU A 108 -5.92 17.27 1.58
N TYR A 109 -6.31 18.41 2.16
CA TYR A 109 -5.38 19.46 2.58
C TYR A 109 -4.50 19.00 3.76
N THR A 110 -5.05 18.29 4.74
CA THR A 110 -4.28 17.79 5.89
C THR A 110 -3.21 16.76 5.50
N ILE A 111 -3.42 16.03 4.40
CA ILE A 111 -2.46 15.09 3.82
C ILE A 111 -1.26 15.86 3.25
N ASP A 112 -1.50 16.88 2.42
CA ASP A 112 -0.43 17.67 1.79
C ASP A 112 0.38 18.50 2.79
N ASN A 113 -0.22 18.87 3.92
CA ASN A 113 0.40 19.78 4.86
C ASN A 113 1.58 19.13 5.61
N GLN A 114 2.78 19.66 5.35
CA GLN A 114 4.05 19.23 5.94
C GLN A 114 4.27 19.78 7.37
N TYR A 115 3.58 20.85 7.74
CA TYR A 115 3.78 21.55 9.03
C TYR A 115 2.82 21.09 10.13
N LEU A 116 1.93 20.14 9.84
CA LEU A 116 0.95 19.66 10.78
C LEU A 116 1.63 18.88 11.92
N SER A 117 1.21 19.13 13.16
CA SER A 117 1.71 18.39 14.32
C SER A 117 1.48 16.88 14.16
N GLY A 118 2.45 16.06 14.55
CA GLY A 118 2.41 14.60 14.36
C GLY A 118 1.17 13.92 14.93
N MET A 119 0.71 14.33 16.12
CA MET A 119 -0.52 13.79 16.73
C MET A 119 -1.76 14.08 15.87
N LEU A 120 -1.88 15.31 15.37
CA LEU A 120 -3.01 15.71 14.54
C LEU A 120 -2.95 15.00 13.19
N ARG A 121 -1.75 14.92 12.59
CA ARG A 121 -1.50 14.17 11.35
C ARG A 121 -1.96 12.73 11.49
N GLU A 122 -1.48 12.00 12.50
CA GLU A 122 -1.94 10.63 12.75
C GLU A 122 -3.47 10.55 12.92
N GLY A 123 -4.06 11.48 13.66
CA GLY A 123 -5.51 11.58 13.87
C GLY A 123 -6.30 11.72 12.56
N PHE A 124 -5.92 12.65 11.67
CA PHE A 124 -6.62 12.86 10.40
C PHE A 124 -6.50 11.67 9.45
N TYR A 125 -5.32 11.04 9.37
CA TYR A 125 -5.15 9.83 8.57
C TYR A 125 -6.03 8.68 9.10
N ASN A 126 -6.09 8.50 10.42
CA ASN A 126 -6.96 7.49 11.02
C ASN A 126 -8.45 7.79 10.78
N VAL A 127 -8.86 9.05 10.80
CA VAL A 127 -10.24 9.45 10.49
C VAL A 127 -10.56 9.19 9.02
N LEU A 128 -9.67 9.54 8.09
CA LEU A 128 -9.85 9.24 6.67
C LEU A 128 -10.01 7.73 6.43
N MET A 129 -9.13 6.92 7.04
CA MET A 129 -9.20 5.46 6.92
C MET A 129 -10.51 4.92 7.50
N SER A 130 -10.89 5.32 8.70
CA SER A 130 -12.10 4.82 9.39
C SER A 130 -13.41 5.20 8.70
N ILE A 131 -13.50 6.41 8.12
CA ILE A 131 -14.71 6.89 7.44
C ILE A 131 -14.84 6.27 6.04
N HIS A 132 -13.76 6.26 5.25
CA HIS A 132 -13.85 5.96 3.82
C HIS A 132 -13.35 4.55 3.45
N LEU A 133 -12.29 4.05 4.09
CA LEU A 133 -11.54 2.89 3.58
C LEU A 133 -11.74 1.61 4.40
N GLU A 134 -11.97 1.70 5.71
CA GLU A 134 -11.92 0.56 6.63
C GLU A 134 -12.91 -0.53 6.25
N THR A 135 -14.15 -0.16 5.92
CA THR A 135 -15.19 -1.12 5.51
C THR A 135 -14.83 -1.91 4.26
N ALA A 136 -14.15 -1.26 3.32
CA ALA A 136 -13.77 -1.87 2.05
C ALA A 136 -12.55 -2.78 2.22
N LYS A 137 -11.59 -2.32 3.04
CA LYS A 137 -10.43 -3.09 3.47
C LYS A 137 -10.84 -4.35 4.24
N GLU A 138 -11.70 -4.22 5.26
CA GLU A 138 -12.20 -5.35 6.04
C GLU A 138 -12.93 -6.38 5.17
N ALA A 139 -13.80 -5.93 4.26
CA ALA A 139 -14.49 -6.83 3.33
C ALA A 139 -13.52 -7.63 2.45
N ARG A 140 -12.39 -7.02 2.03
CA ARG A 140 -11.34 -7.70 1.27
C ARG A 140 -10.53 -8.67 2.12
N LEU A 141 -10.17 -8.28 3.34
CA LEU A 141 -9.41 -9.13 4.26
C LEU A 141 -10.20 -10.39 4.66
N MET A 142 -11.50 -10.26 4.90
CA MET A 142 -12.36 -11.40 5.27
C MET A 142 -12.39 -12.49 4.19
N MET A 143 -12.22 -12.14 2.91
CA MET A 143 -12.21 -13.07 1.79
C MET A 143 -10.79 -13.38 1.26
N ASN A 144 -9.73 -12.86 1.89
CA ASN A 144 -8.36 -12.99 1.36
C ASN A 144 -7.87 -14.43 1.35
N ASN A 145 -8.36 -15.25 2.28
CA ASN A 145 -7.99 -16.66 2.41
C ASN A 145 -8.85 -17.59 1.53
N GLU A 146 -9.79 -17.04 0.76
CA GLU A 146 -10.68 -17.79 -0.13
C GLU A 146 -10.22 -17.66 -1.59
N PHE A 147 -9.66 -18.73 -2.14
CA PHE A 147 -9.17 -18.75 -3.53
C PHE A 147 -10.23 -19.29 -4.48
N ILE A 148 -11.21 -18.45 -4.84
CA ILE A 148 -12.24 -18.80 -5.82
C ILE A 148 -11.81 -18.30 -7.20
N ILE A 149 -11.46 -19.22 -8.09
CA ILE A 149 -10.92 -18.93 -9.43
C ILE A 149 -11.89 -19.49 -10.48
N PRO A 150 -12.52 -18.64 -11.31
CA PRO A 150 -13.33 -19.12 -12.43
C PRO A 150 -12.42 -19.70 -13.52
N VAL A 151 -12.92 -20.64 -14.33
CA VAL A 151 -12.16 -21.16 -15.49
C VAL A 151 -12.50 -20.32 -16.71
N THR A 152 -11.61 -19.39 -17.07
CA THR A 152 -11.75 -18.51 -18.25
C THR A 152 -10.47 -18.53 -19.08
N ASP A 153 -10.50 -17.98 -20.30
CA ASP A 153 -9.29 -17.92 -21.13
C ASP A 153 -8.22 -16.99 -20.52
N GLU A 154 -8.65 -15.98 -19.76
CA GLU A 154 -7.77 -15.14 -18.94
C GLU A 154 -7.02 -15.97 -17.89
N THR A 155 -7.70 -16.88 -17.19
CA THR A 155 -7.05 -17.72 -16.17
C THR A 155 -6.06 -18.70 -16.80
N ARG A 156 -6.37 -19.21 -18.00
CA ARG A 156 -5.47 -20.09 -18.77
C ARG A 156 -4.19 -19.40 -19.23
N SER A 157 -4.23 -18.09 -19.41
CA SER A 157 -3.04 -17.31 -19.79
C SER A 157 -2.04 -17.15 -18.64
N ILE A 158 -2.48 -17.37 -17.40
CA ILE A 158 -1.66 -17.21 -16.19
C ILE A 158 -0.62 -18.33 -16.12
N LYS A 159 0.65 -17.94 -16.10
CA LYS A 159 1.81 -18.83 -15.93
C LYS A 159 2.50 -18.54 -14.60
N LEU A 160 3.17 -19.56 -14.06
CA LEU A 160 3.98 -19.44 -12.84
C LEU A 160 5.19 -18.51 -13.04
N PHE A 161 5.78 -18.53 -14.23
CA PHE A 161 6.86 -17.64 -14.64
C PHE A 161 6.42 -16.92 -15.92
N PRO A 162 6.58 -15.59 -16.01
CA PRO A 162 6.27 -14.83 -17.22
C PRO A 162 7.21 -15.24 -18.37
N ASP A 163 8.50 -15.43 -18.04
CA ASP A 163 9.56 -15.72 -18.99
C ASP A 163 10.20 -17.10 -18.76
N GLU A 164 10.84 -17.63 -19.81
CA GLU A 164 11.60 -18.89 -19.76
C GLU A 164 12.85 -18.80 -18.85
N SER A 165 13.20 -17.61 -18.36
CA SER A 165 14.29 -17.34 -17.41
C SER A 165 14.05 -17.92 -16.01
N LYS A 166 12.85 -18.48 -15.74
CA LYS A 166 12.44 -19.06 -14.44
C LYS A 166 12.58 -18.09 -13.26
N ARG A 167 12.54 -16.78 -13.54
CA ARG A 167 12.55 -15.72 -12.54
C ARG A 167 11.12 -15.42 -12.11
N HIS A 168 10.93 -15.20 -10.82
CA HIS A 168 9.63 -14.77 -10.29
C HIS A 168 9.35 -13.33 -10.75
N SER A 169 8.12 -13.07 -11.15
CA SER A 169 7.66 -11.70 -11.39
C SER A 169 7.49 -10.97 -10.05
N LEU A 170 7.51 -9.64 -10.12
CA LEU A 170 7.17 -8.79 -8.98
C LEU A 170 5.73 -9.10 -8.49
N PRO A 171 5.52 -9.32 -7.19
CA PRO A 171 4.18 -9.58 -6.64
C PRO A 171 3.22 -8.41 -6.92
N GLY A 172 2.00 -8.73 -7.31
CA GLY A 172 0.94 -7.72 -7.55
C GLY A 172 0.91 -7.11 -8.96
N VAL A 173 1.91 -7.38 -9.80
CA VAL A 173 1.97 -6.94 -11.21
C VAL A 173 1.18 -7.85 -12.15
N GLY A 174 1.00 -9.12 -11.76
CA GLY A 174 0.33 -10.14 -12.58
C GLY A 174 -1.18 -9.96 -12.72
N LEU A 175 -1.73 -10.43 -13.84
CA LEU A 175 -3.16 -10.64 -14.02
C LEU A 175 -3.67 -11.56 -12.90
N SER A 176 -4.69 -11.10 -12.17
CA SER A 176 -5.34 -11.92 -11.15
C SER A 176 -6.82 -12.07 -11.44
N THR A 177 -7.27 -13.32 -11.45
CA THR A 177 -8.61 -13.73 -11.90
C THR A 177 -9.49 -14.23 -10.77
N SER A 178 -8.97 -14.27 -9.54
CA SER A 178 -9.76 -14.62 -8.36
C SER A 178 -10.96 -13.68 -8.17
N LEU A 179 -12.08 -14.21 -7.68
CA LEU A 179 -13.21 -13.38 -7.28
C LEU A 179 -12.86 -12.56 -6.03
N LYS A 180 -13.06 -11.23 -6.13
CA LYS A 180 -12.92 -10.30 -5.01
C LYS A 180 -14.21 -9.50 -4.84
N PRO A 181 -14.57 -9.10 -3.60
CA PRO A 181 -15.70 -8.22 -3.37
C PRO A 181 -15.46 -6.87 -4.07
N ARG A 182 -16.52 -6.34 -4.69
CA ARG A 182 -16.47 -5.04 -5.38
C ARG A 182 -16.44 -3.90 -4.36
N LEU A 183 -15.73 -2.83 -4.72
CA LEU A 183 -15.68 -1.60 -3.93
C LEU A 183 -16.93 -0.78 -4.27
N ASN A 184 -17.88 -0.72 -3.34
CA ASN A 184 -19.07 0.09 -3.50
C ASN A 184 -18.95 1.33 -2.61
N PHE A 185 -19.13 2.51 -3.21
CA PHE A 185 -19.16 3.80 -2.52
C PHE A 185 -20.49 4.50 -2.78
N SER A 186 -20.93 5.32 -1.83
CA SER A 186 -22.13 6.14 -1.94
C SER A 186 -21.75 7.62 -1.94
N PRO A 187 -22.29 8.42 -2.87
CA PRO A 187 -22.04 9.87 -2.85
C PRO A 187 -22.70 10.51 -1.63
N LEU A 188 -22.07 11.58 -1.12
CA LEU A 188 -22.63 12.34 -0.01
C LEU A 188 -23.94 13.01 -0.44
N SER A 189 -25.02 12.73 0.27
CA SER A 189 -26.33 13.33 0.01
C SER A 189 -27.02 13.67 1.33
N PHE A 190 -26.76 14.89 1.83
CA PHE A 190 -27.40 15.40 3.05
C PHE A 190 -28.89 15.67 2.85
N ILE A 191 -29.31 15.91 1.60
CA ILE A 191 -30.69 16.16 1.21
C ILE A 191 -31.26 14.86 0.63
N THR A 192 -31.64 13.92 1.51
CA THR A 192 -32.23 12.64 1.07
C THR A 192 -33.57 12.42 1.75
N THR A 193 -34.64 12.32 0.95
CA THR A 193 -36.02 12.07 1.44
C THR A 193 -36.28 10.60 1.78
N LYS A 194 -35.32 9.70 1.51
CA LYS A 194 -35.46 8.25 1.68
C LYS A 194 -34.71 7.78 2.94
N LYS A 195 -35.45 7.49 4.02
CA LYS A 195 -34.92 7.11 5.34
C LYS A 195 -34.31 5.69 5.45
N GLN A 196 -34.31 4.87 4.40
CA GLN A 196 -34.05 3.42 4.52
C GLN A 196 -33.24 2.81 3.36
N GLN A 197 -32.10 3.39 3.00
CA GLN A 197 -31.10 2.67 2.20
C GLN A 197 -29.92 2.30 3.09
N ARG A 198 -29.45 1.04 2.98
CA ARG A 198 -28.13 0.67 3.51
C ARG A 198 -27.12 1.41 2.65
N LEU A 199 -26.62 2.53 3.17
CA LEU A 199 -25.62 3.32 2.48
C LEU A 199 -24.28 2.58 2.54
N HIS A 200 -23.65 2.45 1.38
CA HIS A 200 -22.23 2.12 1.31
C HIS A 200 -21.39 3.30 1.82
N SER A 201 -20.10 3.07 2.00
CA SER A 201 -19.18 4.05 2.56
C SER A 201 -19.11 5.33 1.72
N PRO A 202 -18.91 6.49 2.35
CA PRO A 202 -18.86 7.77 1.64
C PRO A 202 -17.75 7.78 0.59
N GLN A 203 -18.08 8.29 -0.59
CA GLN A 203 -17.15 8.37 -1.72
C GLN A 203 -15.97 9.32 -1.43
N ILE A 204 -14.77 8.90 -1.86
CA ILE A 204 -13.53 9.70 -1.84
C ILE A 204 -12.83 9.54 -3.21
N PRO A 205 -12.19 10.58 -3.77
CA PRO A 205 -11.46 10.48 -5.03
C PRO A 205 -10.19 9.65 -4.84
N LEU A 206 -10.30 8.35 -5.11
CA LEU A 206 -9.22 7.38 -4.96
C LEU A 206 -8.02 7.67 -5.87
N GLY A 207 -8.22 8.21 -7.07
CA GLY A 207 -7.13 8.57 -7.99
C GLY A 207 -6.21 9.65 -7.42
N ILE A 208 -6.80 10.76 -6.93
CA ILE A 208 -6.04 11.84 -6.29
C ILE A 208 -5.35 11.35 -5.01
N LEU A 209 -6.05 10.54 -4.22
CA LEU A 209 -5.50 9.99 -2.97
C LEU A 209 -4.29 9.08 -3.22
N LYS A 210 -4.35 8.27 -4.28
CA LYS A 210 -3.29 7.38 -4.75
C LYS A 210 -2.04 8.16 -5.19
N GLU A 211 -2.21 9.12 -6.10
CA GLU A 211 -1.13 9.98 -6.58
C GLU A 211 -0.44 10.72 -5.43
N LYS A 212 -1.24 11.30 -4.52
CA LYS A 212 -0.71 11.99 -3.33
C LYS A 212 0.02 11.06 -2.38
N ALA A 213 -0.54 9.88 -2.07
CA ALA A 213 0.10 8.94 -1.17
C ALA A 213 1.47 8.47 -1.70
N ILE A 214 1.57 8.25 -3.01
CA ILE A 214 2.83 7.88 -3.67
C ILE A 214 3.82 9.03 -3.68
N SER A 215 3.40 10.24 -4.08
CA SER A 215 4.25 11.43 -4.06
C SER A 215 4.85 11.65 -2.68
N MET A 216 4.01 11.61 -1.66
CA MET A 216 4.44 11.80 -0.27
C MET A 216 5.36 10.69 0.23
N LEU A 217 5.14 9.44 -0.17
CA LEU A 217 6.06 8.36 0.17
C LEU A 217 7.41 8.56 -0.53
N THR A 218 7.41 8.92 -1.83
CA THR A 218 8.65 9.19 -2.57
C THR A 218 9.42 10.35 -1.97
N GLU A 219 8.74 11.44 -1.60
CA GLU A 219 9.33 12.58 -0.90
C GLU A 219 9.87 12.19 0.47
N ALA A 220 9.15 11.36 1.24
CA ALA A 220 9.61 10.89 2.54
C ALA A 220 10.81 9.95 2.43
N VAL A 221 10.87 9.09 1.41
CA VAL A 221 12.01 8.18 1.17
C VAL A 221 13.22 8.97 0.67
N GLN A 222 13.06 9.92 -0.25
CA GLN A 222 14.16 10.75 -0.77
C GLN A 222 14.67 11.74 0.29
N GLY A 223 13.76 12.42 0.99
CA GLY A 223 14.09 13.32 2.11
C GLY A 223 14.60 12.56 3.35
N GLY A 224 14.35 11.25 3.42
CA GLY A 224 14.67 10.26 4.44
C GLY A 224 16.16 10.04 4.77
N GLY A 225 17.03 11.05 4.78
CA GLY A 225 18.45 10.88 5.14
C GLY A 225 18.66 10.42 6.59
N SER A 226 19.83 9.89 6.93
CA SER A 226 20.13 9.37 8.29
C SER A 226 20.03 10.42 9.41
N HIS A 227 20.03 11.72 9.08
CA HIS A 227 19.96 12.81 10.05
C HIS A 227 19.09 13.98 9.55
N ILE A 228 17.78 13.77 9.40
CA ILE A 228 16.83 14.87 9.21
C ILE A 228 16.64 15.59 10.54
N ARG A 229 16.84 16.91 10.54
CA ARG A 229 16.64 17.76 11.73
C ARG A 229 15.16 18.05 12.01
N ASP A 230 14.34 18.14 10.97
CA ASP A 230 12.90 18.45 11.07
C ASP A 230 12.08 17.51 10.17
N PRO A 231 11.80 16.27 10.63
CA PRO A 231 10.91 15.37 9.90
C PRO A 231 9.46 15.86 10.02
N VAL A 232 8.66 15.55 8.99
CA VAL A 232 7.24 15.93 8.94
C VAL A 232 6.49 15.40 10.17
N GLY A 233 5.84 16.29 10.91
CA GLY A 233 5.15 15.95 12.16
C GLY A 233 6.05 15.83 13.39
N GLY A 234 7.33 16.19 13.29
CA GLY A 234 8.29 16.28 14.39
C GLY A 234 9.01 14.96 14.72
N SER A 235 8.58 13.82 14.17
CA SER A 235 9.32 12.56 14.27
C SER A 235 9.23 11.74 12.98
N VAL A 236 10.22 10.88 12.78
CA VAL A 236 10.24 9.91 11.66
C VAL A 236 9.03 8.96 11.72
N GLU A 237 8.52 8.68 12.92
CA GLU A 237 7.32 7.84 13.09
C GLU A 237 6.07 8.50 12.51
N TYR A 238 5.84 9.77 12.81
CA TYR A 238 4.68 10.52 12.29
C TYR A 238 4.79 10.83 10.79
N GLN A 239 6.01 10.82 10.26
CA GLN A 239 6.25 10.93 8.83
C GLN A 239 5.83 9.65 8.08
N PHE A 240 6.34 8.49 8.49
CA PHE A 240 6.14 7.23 7.75
C PHE A 240 4.87 6.47 8.14
N VAL A 241 4.56 6.32 9.43
CA VAL A 241 3.50 5.39 9.88
C VAL A 241 2.13 5.71 9.27
N PRO A 242 1.64 6.98 9.24
CA PRO A 242 0.33 7.28 8.65
C PRO A 242 0.29 7.04 7.14
N ILE A 243 1.39 7.34 6.42
CA ILE A 243 1.50 7.15 4.97
C ILE A 243 1.53 5.65 4.63
N LEU A 244 2.35 4.86 5.33
CA LEU A 244 2.46 3.42 5.11
C LEU A 244 1.14 2.70 5.42
N LYS A 245 0.44 3.10 6.49
CA LYS A 245 -0.91 2.61 6.79
C LYS A 245 -1.87 2.90 5.64
N LEU A 246 -1.89 4.15 5.15
CA LEU A 246 -2.74 4.53 4.04
C LEU A 246 -2.44 3.69 2.78
N ILE A 247 -1.16 3.58 2.40
CA ILE A 247 -0.74 2.77 1.24
C ILE A 247 -1.12 1.30 1.43
N GLY A 248 -0.90 0.73 2.62
CA GLY A 248 -1.32 -0.63 2.95
C GLY A 248 -2.82 -0.83 2.79
N THR A 249 -3.64 0.11 3.25
CA THR A 249 -5.09 0.05 3.03
C THR A 249 -5.48 0.12 1.55
N LEU A 250 -4.82 0.98 0.76
CA LEU A 250 -5.05 1.11 -0.68
C LEU A 250 -4.59 -0.12 -1.46
N LEU A 251 -3.48 -0.75 -1.06
CA LEU A 251 -2.97 -2.01 -1.61
C LEU A 251 -3.98 -3.15 -1.38
N ILE A 252 -4.44 -3.34 -0.13
CA ILE A 252 -5.42 -4.38 0.22
C ILE A 252 -6.73 -4.19 -0.56
N MET A 253 -7.17 -2.94 -0.74
CA MET A 253 -8.34 -2.61 -1.56
C MET A 253 -8.12 -2.87 -3.06
N GLY A 254 -6.88 -3.06 -3.52
CA GLY A 254 -6.53 -3.30 -4.93
C GLY A 254 -6.76 -2.09 -5.81
N VAL A 255 -6.59 -0.87 -5.25
CA VAL A 255 -6.70 0.39 -5.99
C VAL A 255 -5.41 0.72 -6.72
N LEU A 256 -4.27 0.30 -6.17
CA LEU A 256 -2.95 0.48 -6.75
C LEU A 256 -2.76 -0.50 -7.91
N THR A 257 -2.39 0.03 -9.06
CA THR A 257 -2.24 -0.71 -10.33
C THR A 257 -0.77 -0.86 -10.68
N SER A 258 -0.45 -1.87 -11.50
CA SER A 258 0.91 -2.21 -11.92
C SER A 258 1.70 -1.09 -12.63
N GLU A 259 1.04 -0.03 -13.11
CA GLU A 259 1.68 1.06 -13.84
C GLU A 259 2.34 2.09 -12.92
N GLU A 260 2.25 1.92 -11.60
CA GLU A 260 2.83 2.84 -10.65
C GLU A 260 4.24 2.43 -10.26
N PRO A 261 5.14 3.41 -10.06
CA PRO A 261 6.54 3.12 -9.77
C PRO A 261 6.60 2.20 -8.56
N ASN A 262 7.32 1.09 -8.69
CA ASN A 262 7.66 0.23 -7.56
C ASN A 262 8.59 1.00 -6.62
N VAL A 263 8.02 1.92 -5.82
CA VAL A 263 8.76 2.68 -4.78
C VAL A 263 9.34 1.72 -3.73
N PHE A 264 8.84 0.48 -3.69
CA PHE A 264 9.27 -0.59 -2.79
C PHE A 264 10.22 -1.60 -3.45
N GLY A 265 10.43 -1.52 -4.77
CA GLY A 265 11.38 -2.37 -5.50
C GLY A 265 12.73 -1.69 -5.60
N GLU A 266 13.80 -2.45 -5.54
CA GLU A 266 15.16 -1.99 -5.80
C GLU A 266 15.22 -1.24 -7.15
N PRO A 267 16.09 -0.22 -7.30
CA PRO A 267 16.31 0.40 -8.59
C PRO A 267 16.68 -0.71 -9.57
N GLU A 268 15.98 -0.80 -10.70
CA GLU A 268 16.37 -1.72 -11.76
C GLU A 268 17.85 -1.51 -12.05
N GLU A 269 18.64 -2.58 -11.91
CA GLU A 269 20.04 -2.62 -12.29
C GLU A 269 20.11 -2.33 -13.80
N GLU A 270 20.34 -1.06 -14.17
CA GLU A 270 20.86 -0.68 -15.49
C GLU A 270 22.35 -1.07 -15.58
N GLU A 271 22.64 -2.36 -15.45
CA GLU A 271 23.95 -2.92 -15.75
C GLU A 271 23.83 -3.89 -16.93
N ALA A 272 23.74 -3.34 -18.14
CA ALA A 272 24.17 -3.98 -19.39
C ALA A 272 23.93 -3.06 -20.59
N LYS A 273 24.74 -1.99 -20.74
CA LYS A 273 24.97 -1.30 -22.03
C LYS A 273 26.13 -0.30 -21.95
N VAL A 274 27.26 -0.71 -21.38
CA VAL A 274 28.52 0.06 -21.47
C VAL A 274 29.67 -0.89 -21.79
N GLU A 275 29.53 -1.73 -22.81
CA GLU A 275 30.66 -2.40 -23.45
C GLU A 275 30.28 -2.67 -24.91
N GLU A 276 30.51 -1.69 -25.80
CA GLU A 276 30.78 -1.88 -27.26
C GLU A 276 30.81 -0.53 -28.01
N VAL A 277 31.65 0.46 -27.63
CA VAL A 277 32.01 1.54 -28.58
C VAL A 277 33.44 2.09 -28.44
N GLU A 278 34.26 1.66 -27.48
CA GLU A 278 35.65 2.17 -27.38
C GLU A 278 36.68 1.18 -27.93
N ALA A 279 36.62 0.93 -29.23
CA ALA A 279 37.67 0.25 -29.97
C ALA A 279 37.73 0.72 -31.44
N ALA A 280 37.84 2.04 -31.67
CA ALA A 280 38.32 2.55 -32.95
C ALA A 280 38.77 4.03 -32.84
N ALA A 281 39.96 4.29 -33.40
CA ALA A 281 40.54 5.58 -33.75
C ALA A 281 41.28 6.36 -32.65
N GLY A 282 42.57 6.01 -32.49
CA GLY A 282 43.59 6.97 -32.04
C GLY A 282 44.17 7.78 -33.22
N GLY A 283 44.76 8.93 -32.90
CA GLY A 283 45.79 9.59 -33.71
C GLY A 283 45.77 11.13 -33.76
N GLY A 284 46.79 11.77 -33.16
CA GLY A 284 47.55 12.86 -33.81
C GLY A 284 47.35 14.34 -33.38
N GLU A 285 48.18 14.78 -32.41
CA GLU A 285 49.06 15.98 -32.35
C GLU A 285 48.64 17.46 -32.62
N LYS A 286 49.35 18.34 -31.84
CA LYS A 286 49.67 19.80 -31.92
C LYS A 286 48.74 20.79 -31.21
N GLU A 287 49.15 21.36 -30.06
CA GLU A 287 50.02 22.56 -29.86
C GLU A 287 49.43 23.87 -30.40
N GLU A 288 49.07 24.82 -29.52
CA GLU A 288 49.82 26.08 -29.32
C GLU A 288 49.27 26.90 -28.13
N VAL A 289 50.21 27.59 -27.48
CA VAL A 289 50.12 28.37 -26.24
C VAL A 289 50.21 29.87 -26.57
N SER A 290 49.48 30.74 -25.87
CA SER A 290 49.92 32.09 -25.42
C SER A 290 48.75 32.85 -24.77
N SER A 291 48.68 32.91 -23.44
CA SER A 291 49.25 33.96 -22.57
C SER A 291 48.63 35.35 -22.74
N ASN A 292 47.82 35.80 -21.77
CA ASN A 292 48.32 36.76 -20.79
C ASN A 292 47.34 37.06 -19.64
N GLU A 293 47.92 37.06 -18.46
CA GLU A 293 47.42 37.39 -17.11
C GLU A 293 46.94 38.86 -17.04
N VAL A 294 46.13 39.30 -16.06
CA VAL A 294 46.58 39.71 -14.70
C VAL A 294 45.40 39.82 -13.71
N LYS A 295 45.50 39.00 -12.64
CA LYS A 295 45.24 39.20 -11.19
C LYS A 295 43.99 39.91 -10.62
N ALA A 296 43.25 39.16 -9.78
CA ALA A 296 43.05 39.39 -8.31
C ALA A 296 42.15 38.25 -7.74
N VAL A 297 42.71 37.15 -7.22
CA VAL A 297 42.89 36.79 -5.79
C VAL A 297 41.58 36.60 -4.98
N GLU A 298 41.35 35.31 -4.66
CA GLU A 298 40.78 34.69 -3.44
C GLU A 298 39.32 34.20 -3.34
N ALA A 299 39.27 32.94 -2.87
CA ALA A 299 38.19 32.13 -2.31
C ALA A 299 37.33 31.32 -3.29
N GLY A 300 37.83 30.12 -3.61
CA GLY A 300 37.19 29.12 -4.45
C GLY A 300 35.83 28.64 -3.96
N GLU A 301 34.87 28.70 -4.86
CA GLU A 301 33.80 27.70 -4.96
C GLU A 301 34.35 26.59 -5.85
N GLU A 302 34.86 25.51 -5.24
CA GLU A 302 34.87 24.23 -5.94
C GLU A 302 33.42 23.81 -6.10
N GLU A 303 32.92 23.92 -7.34
CA GLU A 303 31.79 23.13 -7.82
C GLU A 303 32.14 21.66 -7.64
N THR A 304 31.86 21.16 -6.44
CA THR A 304 31.73 19.73 -6.20
C THR A 304 30.55 19.29 -7.06
N LYS A 305 30.86 18.67 -8.19
CA LYS A 305 29.94 17.79 -8.90
C LYS A 305 29.29 16.88 -7.85
N GLU A 306 28.05 17.19 -7.49
CA GLU A 306 27.23 16.34 -6.63
C GLU A 306 27.03 15.01 -7.37
N VAL A 307 27.91 14.05 -7.08
CA VAL A 307 27.63 12.64 -7.28
C VAL A 307 26.45 12.35 -6.36
N LYS A 308 25.22 12.42 -6.89
CA LYS A 308 24.03 11.97 -6.17
C LYS A 308 24.34 10.56 -5.63
N PRO A 309 24.35 10.34 -4.31
CA PRO A 309 24.54 9.00 -3.78
C PRO A 309 23.40 8.11 -4.30
N PRO A 310 23.64 6.82 -4.56
CA PRO A 310 22.58 5.90 -4.95
C PRO A 310 21.46 5.98 -3.91
N VAL A 311 20.23 6.15 -4.38
CA VAL A 311 19.06 6.33 -3.53
C VAL A 311 18.89 5.06 -2.69
N LYS A 312 19.40 5.08 -1.46
CA LYS A 312 19.27 3.95 -0.52
C LYS A 312 17.80 3.60 -0.35
N GLY A 313 17.47 2.33 -0.52
CA GLY A 313 16.10 1.83 -0.40
C GLY A 313 15.55 2.05 1.01
N LEU A 314 14.22 2.10 1.14
CA LEU A 314 13.57 2.29 2.44
C LEU A 314 13.98 1.23 3.47
N LEU A 315 14.23 -0.01 3.02
CA LEU A 315 14.63 -1.14 3.87
C LEU A 315 16.10 -1.07 4.33
N GLU A 316 16.94 -0.32 3.64
CA GLU A 316 18.37 -0.18 3.97
C GLU A 316 18.61 0.89 5.04
N LYS A 317 17.57 1.67 5.37
CA LYS A 317 17.63 2.77 6.33
C LYS A 317 17.36 2.29 7.76
N THR A 318 17.94 2.97 8.73
CA THR A 318 17.64 2.76 10.15
C THR A 318 16.26 3.32 10.46
N LEU A 319 15.26 2.44 10.52
CA LEU A 319 13.86 2.81 10.80
C LEU A 319 13.45 2.51 12.26
N PRO A 320 12.56 3.32 12.87
CA PRO A 320 11.93 3.01 14.15
C PRO A 320 11.09 1.72 14.12
N GLU A 321 10.87 1.11 15.28
CA GLU A 321 10.11 -0.15 15.42
C GLU A 321 8.66 -0.05 14.91
N SER A 322 8.02 1.10 15.16
CA SER A 322 6.67 1.41 14.69
C SER A 322 6.55 1.36 13.16
N VAL A 323 7.57 1.84 12.45
CA VAL A 323 7.66 1.80 10.98
C VAL A 323 7.95 0.37 10.52
N LYS A 324 8.87 -0.33 11.17
CA LYS A 324 9.20 -1.74 10.85
C LYS A 324 7.97 -2.64 10.93
N ARG A 325 7.12 -2.48 11.95
CA ARG A 325 5.86 -3.22 12.07
C ARG A 325 4.95 -3.01 10.85
N GLN A 326 4.80 -1.77 10.40
CA GLN A 326 3.99 -1.47 9.21
C GLN A 326 4.62 -2.03 7.93
N MET A 327 5.95 -2.04 7.83
CA MET A 327 6.65 -2.70 6.73
C MET A 327 6.42 -4.22 6.73
N CYS A 328 6.39 -4.87 7.89
CA CYS A 328 6.06 -6.30 7.98
C CYS A 328 4.63 -6.59 7.48
N GLU A 329 3.66 -5.74 7.82
CA GLU A 329 2.27 -5.86 7.33
C GLU A 329 2.21 -5.72 5.79
N LEU A 330 3.00 -4.81 5.20
CA LEU A 330 3.13 -4.65 3.75
C LEU A 330 3.81 -5.85 3.08
N LEU A 331 4.91 -6.34 3.63
CA LEU A 331 5.61 -7.53 3.12
C LEU A 331 4.72 -8.78 3.18
N HIS A 332 3.92 -8.93 4.24
CA HIS A 332 2.94 -10.02 4.32
C HIS A 332 1.93 -9.96 3.18
N TYR A 333 1.43 -8.76 2.84
CA TYR A 333 0.54 -8.58 1.69
C TYR A 333 1.21 -9.00 0.36
N PHE A 334 2.49 -8.69 0.16
CA PHE A 334 3.21 -9.13 -1.03
C PHE A 334 3.39 -10.65 -1.08
N CYS A 335 3.66 -11.29 0.06
CA CYS A 335 3.68 -12.75 0.18
C CYS A 335 2.32 -13.38 -0.17
N ASP A 336 1.22 -12.79 0.29
CA ASP A 336 -0.14 -13.23 -0.05
C ASP A 336 -0.41 -13.11 -1.55
N CYS A 337 0.04 -12.01 -2.18
CA CYS A 337 -0.05 -11.83 -3.63
C CYS A 337 0.73 -12.91 -4.39
N GLU A 338 1.94 -13.26 -3.93
CA GLU A 338 2.73 -14.31 -4.55
C GLU A 338 2.08 -15.69 -4.40
N LEU A 339 1.61 -16.02 -3.19
CA LEU A 339 0.90 -17.27 -2.92
C LEU A 339 -0.31 -17.41 -3.85
N LYS A 340 -1.06 -16.34 -4.00
CA LYS A 340 -2.22 -16.30 -4.87
C LYS A 340 -1.86 -16.52 -6.34
N GLN A 341 -0.83 -15.84 -6.84
CA GLN A 341 -0.35 -16.03 -8.21
C GLN A 341 0.07 -17.48 -8.46
N ARG A 342 0.72 -18.12 -7.47
CA ARG A 342 1.10 -19.54 -7.54
C ARG A 342 -0.12 -20.45 -7.62
N ILE A 343 -1.17 -20.19 -6.82
CA ILE A 343 -2.41 -20.96 -6.85
C ILE A 343 -3.13 -20.79 -8.20
N GLU A 344 -3.25 -19.56 -8.71
CA GLU A 344 -3.86 -19.30 -10.02
C GLU A 344 -3.12 -20.02 -11.16
N ALA A 345 -1.78 -20.02 -11.12
CA ALA A 345 -0.96 -20.77 -12.08
C ALA A 345 -1.09 -22.30 -11.96
N ILE A 346 -1.35 -22.82 -10.76
CA ILE A 346 -1.63 -24.25 -10.57
C ILE A 346 -3.01 -24.59 -11.15
N VAL A 347 -4.02 -23.76 -10.92
CA VAL A 347 -5.37 -23.95 -11.47
C VAL A 347 -5.35 -23.89 -13.00
N SER A 348 -4.61 -22.95 -13.59
CA SER A 348 -4.45 -22.86 -15.05
C SER A 348 -3.79 -24.10 -15.64
N PHE A 349 -2.76 -24.64 -14.97
CA PHE A 349 -2.13 -25.90 -15.36
C PHE A 349 -3.12 -27.07 -15.26
N SER A 350 -3.84 -27.17 -14.14
CA SER A 350 -4.80 -28.24 -13.87
C SER A 350 -5.88 -28.35 -14.95
N ASP A 351 -6.45 -27.23 -15.42
CA ASP A 351 -7.45 -27.24 -16.50
C ASP A 351 -6.92 -27.89 -17.78
N SER A 352 -5.71 -27.50 -18.19
CA SER A 352 -5.05 -28.05 -19.38
C SER A 352 -4.63 -29.51 -19.20
N PHE A 353 -4.27 -29.91 -17.98
CA PHE A 353 -3.81 -31.23 -17.62
C PHE A 353 -4.97 -32.23 -17.57
N VAL A 354 -6.05 -31.89 -16.86
CA VAL A 354 -7.27 -32.70 -16.76
C VAL A 354 -7.88 -32.92 -18.14
N SER A 355 -7.92 -31.88 -19.00
CA SER A 355 -8.41 -32.02 -20.38
C SER A 355 -7.64 -33.09 -21.18
N LYS A 356 -6.30 -33.14 -21.03
CA LYS A 356 -5.45 -34.15 -21.69
C LYS A 356 -5.60 -35.53 -21.07
N LEU A 357 -5.76 -35.60 -19.74
CA LEU A 357 -5.98 -36.85 -19.02
C LEU A 357 -7.30 -37.50 -19.44
N GLN A 358 -8.37 -36.72 -19.53
CA GLN A 358 -9.69 -37.18 -20.00
C GLN A 358 -9.63 -37.67 -21.46
N TYR A 359 -8.92 -36.95 -22.33
CA TYR A 359 -8.71 -37.39 -23.72
C TYR A 359 -7.98 -38.74 -23.78
N ASN A 360 -6.93 -38.90 -22.98
CA ASN A 360 -6.16 -40.14 -22.88
C ASN A 360 -7.02 -41.30 -22.34
N GLN A 361 -7.78 -41.07 -21.27
CA GLN A 361 -8.69 -42.07 -20.71
C GLN A 361 -9.73 -42.52 -21.76
N LYS A 362 -10.31 -41.58 -22.51
CA LYS A 362 -11.23 -41.88 -23.63
C LYS A 362 -10.55 -42.67 -24.74
N PHE A 363 -9.31 -42.34 -25.08
CA PHE A 363 -8.52 -43.05 -26.08
C PHE A 363 -8.30 -44.51 -25.66
N ARG A 364 -7.85 -44.76 -24.42
CA ARG A 364 -7.65 -46.11 -23.87
C ARG A 364 -8.95 -46.91 -23.80
N TYR A 365 -10.06 -46.26 -23.47
CA TYR A 365 -11.39 -46.88 -23.52
C TYR A 365 -11.74 -47.35 -24.93
N ASN A 366 -11.55 -46.50 -25.94
CA ASN A 366 -11.84 -46.84 -27.34
C ASN A 366 -10.96 -47.98 -27.86
N GLU A 367 -9.66 -47.98 -27.53
CA GLU A 367 -8.76 -49.10 -27.85
C GLU A 367 -9.22 -50.41 -27.23
N LEU A 368 -9.65 -50.38 -25.96
CA LEU A 368 -10.16 -51.55 -25.26
C LEU A 368 -11.44 -52.09 -25.93
N MET A 369 -12.33 -51.20 -26.37
CA MET A 369 -13.56 -51.58 -27.07
C MET A 369 -13.31 -52.20 -28.46
N LEU A 370 -12.21 -51.85 -29.13
CA LEU A 370 -11.81 -52.40 -30.44
C LEU A 370 -10.94 -53.67 -30.32
N ALA A 371 -10.35 -53.94 -29.16
CA ALA A 371 -9.39 -55.02 -28.96
C ALA A 371 -10.08 -56.39 -28.78
N LEU A 372 -10.35 -57.08 -29.89
CA LEU A 372 -11.00 -58.40 -29.94
C LEU A 372 -10.14 -59.57 -29.39
N ASN A 373 -8.81 -59.43 -29.35
CA ASN A 373 -7.87 -60.54 -29.09
C ASN A 373 -7.25 -60.52 -27.67
N MET A 374 -7.82 -59.83 -26.69
CA MET A 374 -7.24 -59.76 -25.34
C MET A 374 -7.67 -60.90 -24.41
N SER A 375 -6.74 -61.37 -23.55
CA SER A 375 -7.06 -62.33 -22.49
C SER A 375 -8.02 -61.75 -21.45
N ALA A 376 -8.87 -62.60 -20.86
CA ALA A 376 -9.82 -62.22 -19.82
C ALA A 376 -9.14 -61.54 -18.61
N ALA A 377 -7.95 -62.00 -18.22
CA ALA A 377 -7.20 -61.43 -17.10
C ALA A 377 -6.72 -59.98 -17.38
N VAL A 378 -6.29 -59.71 -18.61
CA VAL A 378 -5.85 -58.36 -19.04
C VAL A 378 -7.06 -57.43 -19.16
N THR A 379 -8.17 -57.95 -19.68
CA THR A 379 -9.44 -57.21 -19.81
C THR A 379 -10.01 -56.84 -18.44
N ALA A 380 -10.00 -57.75 -17.47
CA ALA A 380 -10.44 -57.47 -16.10
C ALA A 380 -9.59 -56.37 -15.43
N LYS A 381 -8.25 -56.39 -15.61
CA LYS A 381 -7.37 -55.34 -15.08
C LYS A 381 -7.63 -53.98 -15.74
N LYS A 382 -7.68 -53.94 -17.08
CA LYS A 382 -7.89 -52.67 -17.80
C LYS A 382 -9.30 -52.08 -17.63
N THR A 383 -10.33 -52.92 -17.43
CA THR A 383 -11.70 -52.43 -17.18
C THR A 383 -11.93 -51.94 -15.75
N LYS A 384 -11.00 -52.18 -14.83
CA LYS A 384 -11.11 -51.73 -13.44
C LYS A 384 -11.20 -50.20 -13.36
N GLU A 385 -10.33 -49.48 -14.09
CA GLU A 385 -10.29 -48.01 -14.08
C GLU A 385 -11.64 -47.36 -14.48
N PHE A 386 -12.42 -48.01 -15.35
CA PHE A 386 -13.72 -47.48 -15.79
C PHE A 386 -14.89 -47.85 -14.87
N ARG A 387 -14.63 -48.70 -13.86
CA ARG A 387 -15.64 -49.15 -12.87
C ARG A 387 -15.43 -48.49 -11.51
N SER A 388 -14.22 -48.03 -11.22
CA SER A 388 -13.88 -47.31 -9.99
C SER A 388 -14.55 -45.94 -9.93
N PRO A 389 -14.88 -45.40 -8.75
CA PRO A 389 -15.31 -44.00 -8.59
C PRO A 389 -14.17 -43.03 -8.96
N PRO A 390 -14.48 -41.78 -9.36
CA PRO A 390 -13.48 -40.83 -9.86
C PRO A 390 -12.27 -40.61 -8.93
N GLN A 391 -12.48 -40.58 -7.62
CA GLN A 391 -11.40 -40.42 -6.63
C GLN A 391 -10.35 -41.54 -6.73
N GLU A 392 -10.78 -42.79 -6.92
CA GLU A 392 -9.87 -43.94 -7.06
C GLU A 392 -9.23 -43.98 -8.47
N GLN A 393 -9.90 -43.43 -9.48
CA GLN A 393 -9.35 -43.35 -10.85
C GLN A 393 -8.14 -42.42 -10.93
N GLU A 394 -8.15 -41.32 -10.17
CA GLU A 394 -7.03 -40.37 -10.11
C GLU A 394 -5.79 -40.98 -9.42
N GLU A 395 -5.99 -41.86 -8.43
CA GLU A 395 -4.88 -42.53 -7.72
C GLU A 395 -4.28 -43.70 -8.52
N GLU A 396 -5.10 -44.46 -9.25
CA GLU A 396 -4.66 -45.66 -9.98
C GLU A 396 -4.18 -45.37 -11.42
N GLY A 397 -4.38 -44.15 -11.93
CA GLY A 397 -4.44 -43.85 -13.36
C GLY A 397 -3.15 -43.62 -14.16
N GLU A 398 -1.96 -43.50 -13.55
CA GLU A 398 -0.77 -43.02 -14.30
C GLU A 398 0.29 -44.07 -14.64
N GLN A 399 0.17 -44.69 -15.82
CA GLN A 399 1.28 -45.37 -16.50
C GLN A 399 1.89 -44.54 -17.65
N ASP A 400 1.23 -43.47 -18.10
CA ASP A 400 1.72 -42.67 -19.22
C ASP A 400 2.85 -41.71 -18.84
N THR A 401 4.05 -42.00 -19.33
CA THR A 401 5.29 -41.28 -19.02
C THR A 401 5.26 -39.80 -19.44
N SER A 402 4.52 -39.47 -20.51
CA SER A 402 4.42 -38.09 -21.05
C SER A 402 3.58 -37.17 -20.17
N VAL A 403 2.43 -37.66 -19.68
CA VAL A 403 1.51 -36.89 -18.81
C VAL A 403 2.14 -36.70 -17.44
N LYS A 404 2.67 -37.80 -16.87
CA LYS A 404 3.41 -37.80 -15.61
C LYS A 404 4.64 -36.88 -15.64
N GLY A 405 5.35 -36.83 -16.77
CA GLY A 405 6.48 -35.92 -16.97
C GLY A 405 6.10 -34.44 -16.87
N ARG A 406 4.91 -34.05 -17.35
CA ARG A 406 4.43 -32.66 -17.24
C ARG A 406 4.03 -32.29 -15.80
N LEU A 407 3.39 -33.21 -15.09
CA LEU A 407 3.06 -33.02 -13.66
C LEU A 407 4.33 -32.89 -12.82
N LEU A 408 5.32 -33.76 -13.05
CA LEU A 408 6.63 -33.68 -12.38
C LEU A 408 7.36 -32.38 -12.72
N ALA A 409 7.33 -31.92 -13.97
CA ALA A 409 7.93 -30.65 -14.37
C ALA A 409 7.28 -29.46 -13.64
N MET A 410 5.96 -29.45 -13.49
CA MET A 410 5.27 -28.42 -12.69
C MET A 410 5.61 -28.52 -11.20
N LEU A 411 5.68 -29.74 -10.65
CA LEU A 411 6.08 -29.95 -9.26
C LEU A 411 7.49 -29.38 -8.99
N TYR A 412 8.44 -29.62 -9.90
CA TYR A 412 9.78 -29.06 -9.81
C TYR A 412 9.83 -27.55 -9.98
N LYS A 413 8.92 -26.97 -10.76
CA LYS A 413 8.80 -25.50 -10.84
C LYS A 413 8.26 -24.89 -9.54
N VAL A 414 7.37 -25.58 -8.82
CA VAL A 414 6.75 -25.09 -7.57
C VAL A 414 7.64 -25.33 -6.35
N LYS A 415 8.18 -26.54 -6.17
CA LYS A 415 8.99 -26.91 -4.99
C LYS A 415 10.50 -26.69 -5.19
N GLY A 416 10.94 -26.43 -6.41
CA GLY A 416 12.33 -26.60 -6.81
C GLY A 416 12.67 -28.07 -7.08
N PRO A 417 13.77 -28.35 -7.81
CA PRO A 417 14.25 -29.73 -7.95
C PRO A 417 14.60 -30.31 -6.57
N PRO A 418 14.40 -31.63 -6.35
CA PRO A 418 14.85 -32.26 -5.12
C PRO A 418 16.35 -32.04 -4.97
N LYS A 419 16.77 -31.48 -3.84
CA LYS A 419 18.18 -31.33 -3.50
C LYS A 419 18.80 -32.73 -3.49
N LYS A 420 19.71 -33.01 -4.42
CA LYS A 420 20.59 -34.17 -4.31
C LYS A 420 21.48 -33.93 -3.10
N VAL A 421 21.53 -34.88 -2.19
CA VAL A 421 22.47 -34.88 -1.06
C VAL A 421 23.83 -35.27 -1.63
N GLU A 422 24.56 -34.31 -2.20
CA GLU A 422 25.97 -34.48 -2.57
C GLU A 422 26.74 -33.20 -2.19
N GLU A 423 27.61 -33.38 -1.19
CA GLU A 423 28.84 -32.68 -0.79
C GLU A 423 28.80 -31.18 -0.39
N GLU A 424 29.59 -30.89 0.66
CA GLU A 424 29.69 -29.62 1.40
C GLU A 424 29.99 -28.40 0.50
N PRO A 425 29.39 -27.21 0.75
CA PRO A 425 29.74 -26.02 -0.01
C PRO A 425 30.97 -25.33 0.61
N THR A 426 32.00 -25.16 -0.21
CA THR A 426 33.04 -24.14 -0.04
C THR A 426 32.40 -22.76 0.04
N GLU A 427 32.88 -21.92 0.95
CA GLU A 427 32.48 -20.52 1.11
C GLU A 427 32.59 -19.78 -0.23
N GLN A 428 31.44 -19.56 -0.88
CA GLN A 428 31.30 -18.60 -1.97
C GLN A 428 30.38 -17.48 -1.48
N GLU A 429 30.92 -16.28 -1.62
CA GLU A 429 30.34 -14.97 -1.34
C GLU A 429 28.88 -14.91 -1.81
N GLN A 430 27.97 -14.65 -0.87
CA GLN A 430 26.53 -14.61 -1.12
C GLN A 430 26.19 -13.41 -2.02
N ALA A 431 25.76 -13.70 -3.25
CA ALA A 431 25.08 -12.74 -4.11
C ALA A 431 23.85 -12.15 -3.39
N PRO A 432 23.47 -10.88 -3.68
CA PRO A 432 22.33 -10.23 -3.04
C PRO A 432 21.03 -11.06 -3.23
N PRO A 433 20.14 -11.07 -2.23
CA PRO A 433 18.93 -11.88 -2.26
C PRO A 433 17.95 -11.40 -3.34
N SER A 434 18.08 -11.92 -4.56
CA SER A 434 17.20 -11.64 -5.72
C SER A 434 15.74 -12.12 -5.58
N LYS A 435 15.29 -12.51 -4.38
CA LYS A 435 13.93 -13.02 -4.13
C LYS A 435 13.34 -12.37 -2.89
N ILE A 436 12.11 -11.90 -2.99
CA ILE A 436 11.30 -11.37 -1.88
C ILE A 436 11.11 -12.39 -0.75
N LEU A 437 11.24 -13.70 -1.01
CA LEU A 437 11.28 -14.72 0.04
C LEU A 437 12.60 -14.77 0.81
N THR A 438 13.71 -14.35 0.20
CA THR A 438 15.03 -14.32 0.83
C THR A 438 15.25 -13.02 1.60
N VAL A 439 14.64 -11.91 1.19
CA VAL A 439 14.71 -10.60 1.87
C VAL A 439 14.25 -10.63 3.34
N PRO A 440 13.07 -11.18 3.71
CA PRO A 440 12.64 -11.26 5.11
C PRO A 440 13.47 -12.26 5.91
N LEU A 441 13.97 -13.33 5.29
CA LEU A 441 14.87 -14.29 5.95
C LEU A 441 16.24 -13.67 6.24
N SER A 442 16.81 -12.89 5.30
CA SER A 442 18.07 -12.18 5.50
C SER A 442 17.95 -10.96 6.43
N LEU A 443 16.76 -10.36 6.56
CA LEU A 443 16.48 -9.28 7.52
C LEU A 443 16.22 -9.79 8.95
N CYS A 444 15.85 -11.07 9.10
CA CYS A 444 15.62 -11.72 10.40
C CYS A 444 16.87 -12.42 10.97
N GLU A 445 17.97 -12.50 10.22
CA GLU A 445 19.23 -12.94 10.80
C GLU A 445 19.76 -11.88 11.78
N PRO A 446 20.09 -12.24 13.03
CA PRO A 446 20.69 -11.30 13.96
C PRO A 446 22.07 -10.91 13.43
N ARG A 447 22.25 -9.63 13.08
CA ARG A 447 23.59 -9.03 12.97
C ARG A 447 24.19 -8.82 14.35
#